data_AF-A0A502CMS0-F1
#
_entry.id   AF-A0A502CMS0-F1
#
_cell.length_a   1.000
_cell.length_b   1.000
_cell.length_c   1.000
_cell.angle_alpha   90.00
_cell.angle_beta   90.00
_cell.angle_gamma   90.00
#
_symmetry.space_group_name_H-M   'P 1'
#
loop_
_entity.id
_entity.type
_entity.pdbx_description
1 polymer ?
#
loop_
_entity_poly.entity_id
_entity_poly.type
_entity_poly.pdbx_seq_one_letter_code
_entity_poly.pdbx_strand_id
1 'polypeptide(L)'
;MVLARRESFVLDMQRLGPASLVLVRHGESIGNLADRAAREAGAARLDLQDRDADVPLSDTGREQADALGRHLRELGATARPTGVVSSPYRRSADTAELALATAGLATPVMRDERLRERELGLFDGLTGTGIRDEFGDERRRVRRCQGRHRRRAHGPKRSGRGCGSLGRGAPPDRRQGGQ
;
A
#
# COMPACT_ATOMS: atom_id res chain seq x y z
N MET A 1 -16.21 13.34 -33.07
CA MET A 1 -15.46 12.12 -32.70
C MET A 1 -14.05 12.54 -32.32
N VAL A 2 -13.79 12.78 -31.03
CA VAL A 2 -12.45 13.18 -30.55
C VAL A 2 -11.84 11.96 -29.86
N LEU A 3 -10.91 11.31 -30.54
CA LEU A 3 -10.05 10.30 -29.91
C LEU A 3 -8.99 11.04 -29.09
N ALA A 4 -9.22 11.18 -27.79
CA ALA A 4 -8.15 11.55 -26.87
C ALA A 4 -7.18 10.35 -26.77
N ARG A 5 -5.97 10.52 -27.33
CA ARG A 5 -4.86 9.56 -27.17
C ARG A 5 -4.38 9.61 -25.71
N ARG A 6 -3.84 8.50 -25.21
CA ARG A 6 -3.35 8.32 -23.82
C ARG A 6 -2.51 9.47 -23.25
N GLU A 7 -1.76 10.18 -24.10
CA GLU A 7 -0.94 11.33 -23.72
C GLU A 7 -1.78 12.57 -23.36
N SER A 8 -2.90 12.79 -24.04
CA SER A 8 -3.76 13.96 -23.85
C SER A 8 -4.43 13.99 -22.48
N PHE A 9 -4.81 12.82 -21.94
CA PHE A 9 -5.43 12.71 -20.61
C PHE A 9 -4.45 13.10 -19.48
N VAL A 10 -3.19 12.69 -19.59
CA VAL A 10 -2.14 13.04 -18.61
C VAL A 10 -1.81 14.53 -18.68
N LEU A 11 -1.71 15.07 -19.89
CA LEU A 11 -1.36 16.48 -20.12
C LEU A 11 -2.46 17.45 -19.66
N ASP A 12 -3.74 17.07 -19.76
CA ASP A 12 -4.85 17.94 -19.36
C ASP A 12 -4.95 18.12 -17.83
N MET A 13 -4.74 17.03 -17.07
CA MET A 13 -4.65 17.06 -15.61
C MET A 13 -3.50 17.92 -15.05
N GLN A 14 -2.47 18.19 -15.86
CA GLN A 14 -1.33 19.03 -15.47
C GLN A 14 -1.61 20.53 -15.65
N ARG A 15 -2.63 20.90 -16.43
CA ARG A 15 -2.91 22.28 -16.81
C ARG A 15 -4.10 22.89 -16.07
N LEU A 16 -5.08 22.05 -15.73
CA LEU A 16 -6.21 22.36 -14.85
C LEU A 16 -6.44 21.12 -13.97
N GLY A 17 -6.35 21.26 -12.65
CA GLY A 17 -6.53 20.13 -11.72
C GLY A 17 -7.95 19.53 -11.78
N PRO A 18 -8.20 18.38 -11.14
CA PRO A 18 -9.53 17.76 -11.17
C PRO A 18 -10.57 18.68 -10.51
N ALA A 19 -11.76 18.75 -11.11
CA ALA A 19 -12.88 19.52 -10.54
C ALA A 19 -13.43 18.91 -9.23
N SER A 20 -13.28 17.60 -9.05
CA SER A 20 -13.59 16.88 -7.81
C SER A 20 -12.67 15.69 -7.63
N LEU A 21 -12.43 15.30 -6.37
CA LEU A 21 -11.61 14.14 -6.01
C LEU A 21 -12.34 13.28 -4.98
N VAL A 22 -12.50 12.00 -5.29
CA VAL A 22 -13.06 10.99 -4.38
C VAL A 22 -11.95 10.04 -3.98
N LEU A 23 -11.81 9.77 -2.68
CA LEU A 23 -10.80 8.89 -2.13
C LEU A 23 -11.45 7.66 -1.54
N VAL A 24 -11.00 6.48 -1.98
CA VAL A 24 -11.48 5.19 -1.48
C VAL A 24 -10.26 4.33 -1.17
N ARG A 25 -10.31 3.58 -0.06
CA ARG A 25 -9.32 2.53 0.21
C ARG A 25 -9.63 1.29 -0.63
N HIS A 26 -8.67 0.38 -0.72
CA HIS A 26 -8.98 -0.96 -1.23
C HIS A 26 -10.00 -1.65 -0.32
N GLY A 27 -10.79 -2.58 -0.87
CA GLY A 27 -11.61 -3.49 -0.08
C GLY A 27 -10.76 -4.36 0.86
N GLU A 28 -11.40 -5.00 1.84
CA GLU A 28 -10.71 -5.90 2.77
C GLU A 28 -9.85 -6.93 2.02
N SER A 29 -8.60 -7.11 2.46
CA SER A 29 -7.67 -8.07 1.87
C SER A 29 -7.44 -9.28 2.77
N ILE A 30 -6.90 -10.36 2.20
CA ILE A 30 -6.42 -11.51 2.98
C ILE A 30 -5.37 -11.05 4.01
N GLY A 31 -4.54 -10.07 3.66
CA GLY A 31 -3.60 -9.45 4.60
C GLY A 31 -4.28 -8.74 5.78
N ASN A 32 -5.43 -8.10 5.57
CA ASN A 32 -6.20 -7.51 6.68
C ASN A 32 -6.79 -8.58 7.60
N LEU A 33 -7.25 -9.71 7.05
CA LEU A 33 -7.72 -10.86 7.83
C LEU A 33 -6.58 -11.50 8.63
N ALA A 34 -5.43 -11.74 8.00
CA ALA A 34 -4.25 -12.30 8.65
C ALA A 34 -3.75 -11.39 9.78
N ASP A 35 -3.74 -10.08 9.58
CA ASP A 35 -3.37 -9.10 10.59
C ASP A 35 -4.35 -9.08 11.77
N ARG A 36 -5.66 -9.18 11.51
CA ARG A 36 -6.68 -9.30 12.56
C ARG A 36 -6.49 -10.58 13.38
N ALA A 37 -6.39 -11.73 12.70
CA ALA A 37 -6.20 -13.03 13.32
C ALA A 37 -4.91 -13.10 14.14
N ALA A 38 -3.79 -12.59 13.62
CA ALA A 38 -2.52 -12.54 14.34
C ALA A 38 -2.60 -11.69 15.61
N ARG A 39 -3.34 -10.58 15.59
CA ARG A 39 -3.55 -9.76 16.79
C ARG A 39 -4.43 -10.44 17.82
N GLU A 40 -5.53 -11.06 17.39
CA GLU A 40 -6.43 -11.80 18.27
C GLU A 40 -5.72 -12.99 18.94
N ALA A 41 -4.86 -13.69 18.19
CA ALA A 41 -4.04 -14.78 18.71
C ALA A 41 -2.80 -14.31 19.50
N GLY A 42 -2.51 -13.00 19.55
CA GLY A 42 -1.28 -12.46 20.14
C GLY A 42 0.01 -12.89 19.43
N ALA A 43 -0.08 -13.34 18.18
CA ALA A 43 1.06 -13.81 17.40
C ALA A 43 2.02 -12.67 17.04
N ALA A 44 3.31 -12.99 16.96
CA ALA A 44 4.35 -12.04 16.56
C ALA A 44 4.34 -11.72 15.05
N ARG A 45 3.84 -12.65 14.24
CA ARG A 45 3.86 -12.61 12.77
C ARG A 45 2.47 -12.84 12.19
N LEU A 46 2.23 -12.23 11.03
CA LEU A 46 1.08 -12.54 10.19
C LEU A 46 1.29 -13.90 9.53
N ASP A 47 0.23 -14.70 9.48
CA ASP A 47 0.19 -15.90 8.66
C ASP A 47 -0.21 -15.52 7.23
N LEU A 48 0.79 -15.10 6.45
CA LEU A 48 0.60 -14.63 5.07
C LEU A 48 1.82 -15.00 4.24
N GLN A 49 1.60 -15.76 3.17
CA GLN A 49 2.67 -16.25 2.29
C GLN A 49 2.93 -15.30 1.11
N ASP A 50 1.91 -14.55 0.70
CA ASP A 50 2.01 -13.62 -0.42
C ASP A 50 2.91 -12.43 -0.07
N ARG A 51 3.67 -11.97 -1.06
CA ARG A 51 4.31 -10.64 -1.00
C ARG A 51 3.22 -9.57 -0.85
N ASP A 52 3.45 -8.56 0.00
CA ASP A 52 2.42 -7.56 0.33
C ASP A 52 1.75 -6.94 -0.91
N ALA A 53 2.52 -6.61 -1.95
CA ALA A 53 1.99 -6.04 -3.19
C ALA A 53 1.01 -6.96 -3.93
N ASP A 54 1.12 -8.27 -3.75
CA ASP A 54 0.41 -9.31 -4.48
C ASP A 54 -0.78 -9.89 -3.67
N VAL A 55 -0.96 -9.43 -2.43
CA VAL A 55 -2.04 -9.85 -1.53
C VAL A 55 -3.41 -9.55 -2.16
N PRO A 56 -4.27 -10.57 -2.32
CA PRO A 56 -5.59 -10.40 -2.94
C PRO A 56 -6.63 -9.84 -1.96
N LEU A 57 -7.78 -9.43 -2.52
CA LEU A 57 -8.99 -9.16 -1.75
C LEU A 57 -9.52 -10.43 -1.07
N SER A 58 -10.16 -10.26 0.09
CA SER A 58 -11.05 -11.29 0.65
C SER A 58 -12.37 -11.32 -0.12
N ASP A 59 -13.21 -12.31 0.14
CA ASP A 59 -14.56 -12.37 -0.43
C ASP A 59 -15.37 -11.12 -0.02
N THR A 60 -15.32 -10.75 1.26
CA THR A 60 -15.88 -9.48 1.76
C THR A 60 -15.32 -8.26 1.01
N GLY A 61 -14.01 -8.25 0.72
CA GLY A 61 -13.38 -7.17 -0.06
C GLY A 61 -13.90 -7.06 -1.49
N ARG A 62 -14.23 -8.19 -2.13
CA ARG A 62 -14.87 -8.20 -3.46
C ARG A 62 -16.29 -7.65 -3.38
N GLU A 63 -17.07 -8.07 -2.40
CA GLU A 63 -18.43 -7.55 -2.16
C GLU A 63 -18.43 -6.03 -1.91
N GLN A 64 -17.43 -5.52 -1.18
CA GLN A 64 -17.22 -4.09 -0.98
C GLN A 64 -16.91 -3.35 -2.29
N ALA A 65 -16.07 -3.93 -3.16
CA ALA A 65 -15.79 -3.37 -4.47
C ALA A 65 -17.05 -3.33 -5.36
N ASP A 66 -17.87 -4.37 -5.30
CA ASP A 66 -19.16 -4.40 -6.01
C ASP A 66 -20.17 -3.40 -5.45
N ALA A 67 -20.21 -3.20 -4.13
CA ALA A 67 -21.03 -2.18 -3.50
C ALA A 67 -20.62 -0.77 -3.96
N LEU A 68 -19.31 -0.50 -4.06
CA LEU A 68 -18.79 0.73 -4.64
C LEU A 68 -19.24 0.88 -6.11
N GLY A 69 -19.14 -0.17 -6.91
CA GLY A 69 -19.58 -0.14 -8.31
C GLY A 69 -21.08 0.17 -8.46
N ARG A 70 -21.92 -0.43 -7.62
CA ARG A 70 -23.37 -0.12 -7.58
C ARG A 70 -23.62 1.35 -7.25
N HIS A 71 -22.93 1.88 -6.25
CA HIS A 71 -23.03 3.29 -5.89
C HIS A 71 -22.60 4.22 -7.05
N LEU A 72 -21.48 3.92 -7.72
CA LEU A 72 -21.00 4.69 -8.87
C LEU A 72 -22.01 4.72 -10.03
N ARG A 73 -22.74 3.62 -10.24
CA ARG A 73 -23.78 3.52 -11.28
C ARG A 73 -24.97 4.45 -11.01
N GLU A 74 -25.33 4.62 -9.74
CA GLU A 74 -26.43 5.47 -9.27
C GLU A 74 -26.09 6.97 -9.37
N LEU A 75 -24.81 7.33 -9.50
CA LEU A 75 -24.40 8.71 -9.69
C LEU A 75 -24.89 9.27 -11.03
N GLY A 76 -25.35 10.51 -11.00
CA GLY A 76 -25.64 11.29 -12.20
C GLY A 76 -24.40 11.46 -13.09
N ALA A 77 -24.61 11.67 -14.39
CA ALA A 77 -23.54 11.63 -15.40
C ALA A 77 -22.35 12.55 -15.09
N THR A 78 -22.59 13.72 -14.49
CA THR A 78 -21.56 14.71 -14.13
C THR A 78 -20.79 14.36 -12.85
N ALA A 79 -21.31 13.46 -12.02
CA ALA A 79 -20.69 13.00 -10.78
C ALA A 79 -19.93 11.68 -10.95
N ARG A 80 -20.04 11.03 -12.11
CA ARG A 80 -19.31 9.80 -12.41
C ARG A 80 -17.81 10.08 -12.64
N PRO A 81 -16.94 9.14 -12.26
CA PRO A 81 -15.50 9.32 -12.42
C PRO A 81 -15.13 9.34 -13.91
N THR A 82 -14.46 10.41 -14.32
CA THR A 82 -13.87 10.58 -15.65
C THR A 82 -12.44 10.05 -15.74
N GLY A 83 -11.83 9.73 -14.59
CA GLY A 83 -10.54 9.09 -14.48
C GLY A 83 -10.40 8.41 -13.12
N VAL A 84 -9.65 7.30 -13.09
CA VAL A 84 -9.36 6.56 -11.85
C VAL A 84 -7.85 6.38 -11.73
N VAL A 85 -7.31 6.64 -10.55
CA VAL A 85 -5.91 6.35 -10.21
C VAL A 85 -5.89 5.35 -9.07
N SER A 86 -5.13 4.27 -9.21
CA SER A 86 -5.00 3.22 -8.21
C SER A 86 -3.53 2.94 -7.89
N SER A 87 -3.28 2.39 -6.70
CA SER A 87 -1.99 1.79 -6.36
C SER A 87 -1.70 0.60 -7.30
N PRO A 88 -0.43 0.30 -7.61
CA PRO A 88 -0.08 -0.91 -8.34
C PRO A 88 -0.34 -2.20 -7.54
N TYR A 89 -0.63 -2.11 -6.24
CA TYR A 89 -0.88 -3.27 -5.39
C TYR A 89 -2.20 -3.94 -5.77
N ARG A 90 -2.18 -5.28 -5.83
CA ARG A 90 -3.28 -6.10 -6.33
C ARG A 90 -4.61 -5.76 -5.68
N ARG A 91 -4.68 -5.73 -4.34
CA ARG A 91 -5.91 -5.36 -3.60
C ARG A 91 -6.54 -4.04 -4.06
N SER A 92 -5.72 -3.02 -4.34
CA SER A 92 -6.20 -1.71 -4.82
C SER A 92 -6.59 -1.74 -6.29
N ALA A 93 -5.82 -2.43 -7.13
CA ALA A 93 -6.13 -2.60 -8.54
C ALA A 93 -7.45 -3.38 -8.72
N ASP A 94 -7.58 -4.54 -8.07
CA ASP A 94 -8.77 -5.40 -8.11
C ASP A 94 -10.01 -4.64 -7.63
N THR A 95 -9.90 -3.83 -6.56
CA THR A 95 -11.04 -3.01 -6.07
C THR A 95 -11.52 -2.04 -7.14
N ALA A 96 -10.60 -1.33 -7.81
CA ALA A 96 -10.95 -0.35 -8.83
C ALA A 96 -11.55 -1.02 -10.08
N GLU A 97 -10.95 -2.12 -10.52
CA GLU A 97 -11.38 -2.88 -11.70
C GLU A 97 -12.78 -3.49 -11.49
N LEU A 98 -13.02 -4.13 -10.34
CA LEU A 98 -14.33 -4.68 -9.99
C LEU A 98 -15.41 -3.59 -9.87
N ALA A 99 -15.11 -2.49 -9.19
CA ALA A 99 -16.06 -1.38 -9.03
C ALA A 99 -16.47 -0.78 -10.39
N LEU A 100 -15.52 -0.56 -11.30
CA LEU A 100 -15.81 -0.03 -12.63
C LEU A 100 -16.58 -1.03 -13.49
N ALA A 101 -16.23 -2.32 -13.43
CA ALA A 101 -16.97 -3.38 -14.10
C ALA A 101 -18.43 -3.43 -13.64
N THR A 102 -18.66 -3.44 -12.33
CA THR A 102 -20.02 -3.45 -11.73
C THR A 102 -20.80 -2.17 -12.03
N ALA A 103 -20.12 -1.03 -12.14
CA ALA A 103 -20.72 0.23 -12.55
C ALA A 103 -21.07 0.29 -14.05
N GLY A 104 -20.53 -0.62 -14.87
CA GLY A 104 -20.64 -0.58 -16.33
C GLY A 104 -19.85 0.58 -16.95
N LEU A 105 -18.75 1.01 -16.32
CA LEU A 105 -17.93 2.14 -16.74
C LEU A 105 -16.63 1.67 -17.39
N ALA A 106 -16.35 2.16 -18.60
CA ALA A 106 -15.08 1.93 -19.30
C ALA A 106 -14.02 2.99 -18.95
N THR A 107 -14.12 3.62 -17.78
CA THR A 107 -13.21 4.69 -17.35
C THR A 107 -11.78 4.15 -17.23
N PRO A 108 -10.75 4.84 -17.77
CA PRO A 108 -9.38 4.37 -17.70
C PRO A 108 -8.87 4.37 -16.25
N VAL A 109 -8.18 3.30 -15.88
CA VAL A 109 -7.47 3.16 -14.59
C VAL A 109 -5.98 3.37 -14.82
N MET A 110 -5.41 4.36 -14.14
CA MET A 110 -3.97 4.62 -14.10
C MET A 110 -3.38 4.03 -12.83
N ARG A 111 -2.37 3.17 -12.95
CA ARG A 111 -1.60 2.67 -11.81
C ARG A 111 -0.46 3.63 -11.49
N ASP A 112 -0.39 4.11 -10.25
CA ASP A 112 0.62 5.06 -9.81
C ASP A 112 1.40 4.54 -8.60
N GLU A 113 2.70 4.31 -8.80
CA GLU A 113 3.66 3.83 -7.79
C GLU A 113 3.73 4.71 -6.52
N ARG A 114 3.31 5.97 -6.62
CA ARG A 114 3.28 6.92 -5.50
C ARG A 114 2.14 6.62 -4.52
N LEU A 115 1.13 5.85 -4.94
CA LEU A 115 -0.02 5.44 -4.12
C LEU A 115 0.19 4.11 -3.39
N ARG A 116 1.37 3.50 -3.51
CA ARG A 116 1.69 2.28 -2.77
C ARG A 116 1.53 2.48 -1.27
N GLU A 117 1.04 1.44 -0.61
CA GLU A 117 1.03 1.41 0.85
C GLU A 117 2.47 1.46 1.37
N ARG A 118 2.64 1.95 2.60
CA ARG A 118 3.96 2.15 3.16
C ARG A 118 4.63 0.79 3.42
N GLU A 119 5.68 0.50 2.67
CA GLU A 119 6.60 -0.61 2.94
C GLU A 119 7.26 -0.40 4.32
N LEU A 120 7.12 -1.37 5.22
CA LEU A 120 7.67 -1.30 6.57
C LEU A 120 9.05 -1.96 6.67
N GLY A 121 9.50 -2.63 5.59
CA GLY A 121 10.83 -3.20 5.47
C GLY A 121 11.04 -4.31 6.49
N LEU A 122 11.95 -4.10 7.46
CA LEU A 122 12.22 -5.09 8.50
C LEU A 122 10.99 -5.44 9.37
N PHE A 123 9.96 -4.59 9.35
CA PHE A 123 8.73 -4.83 10.10
C PHE A 123 7.62 -5.45 9.25
N ASP A 124 7.86 -5.73 7.97
CA ASP A 124 6.87 -6.36 7.10
C ASP A 124 6.49 -7.75 7.65
N GLY A 125 5.18 -8.02 7.71
CA GLY A 125 4.64 -9.26 8.26
C GLY A 125 4.72 -9.39 9.79
N LEU A 126 5.23 -8.39 10.52
CA LEU A 126 5.25 -8.41 11.98
C LEU A 126 4.04 -7.68 12.56
N THR A 127 3.47 -8.25 13.63
CA THR A 127 2.50 -7.53 14.45
C THR A 127 3.19 -6.50 15.34
N GLY A 128 2.41 -5.60 15.94
CA GLY A 128 2.95 -4.65 16.92
C GLY A 128 3.64 -5.31 18.11
N THR A 129 3.28 -6.57 18.44
CA THR A 129 3.96 -7.39 19.46
C THR A 129 5.28 -7.91 18.92
N GLY A 130 5.30 -8.57 17.75
CA GLY A 130 6.54 -9.05 17.15
C GLY A 130 7.59 -7.96 16.92
N ILE A 131 7.17 -6.76 16.49
CA ILE A 131 8.08 -5.61 16.35
C ILE A 131 8.68 -5.21 17.70
N ARG A 132 7.92 -5.26 18.80
CA ARG A 132 8.44 -4.90 20.13
C ARG A 132 9.46 -5.92 20.62
N ASP A 133 9.17 -7.20 20.39
CA ASP A 133 9.96 -8.30 20.93
C ASP A 133 11.27 -8.48 20.14
N GLU A 134 11.21 -8.37 18.80
CA GLU A 134 12.37 -8.60 17.94
C GLU A 134 13.13 -7.31 17.58
N PHE A 135 12.45 -6.16 17.54
CA PHE A 135 13.01 -4.91 17.01
C PHE A 135 12.71 -3.68 17.89
N GLY A 136 12.63 -3.85 19.20
CA GLY A 136 12.28 -2.78 20.15
C GLY A 136 13.12 -1.50 20.00
N ASP A 137 14.42 -1.62 19.78
CA ASP A 137 15.32 -0.46 19.61
C ASP A 137 15.14 0.23 18.26
N GLU A 138 14.96 -0.54 17.19
CA GLU A 138 14.73 0.01 15.85
C GLU A 138 13.36 0.70 15.79
N ARG A 139 12.32 0.11 16.41
CA ARG A 139 11.01 0.74 16.60
C ARG A 139 11.12 2.09 17.30
N ARG A 140 11.96 2.20 18.34
CA ARG A 140 12.21 3.46 19.06
C ARG A 140 12.90 4.50 18.17
N ARG A 141 13.89 4.09 17.37
CA ARG A 141 14.58 4.98 16.40
C ARG A 141 13.62 5.50 15.34
N VAL A 142 12.86 4.60 14.72
CA VAL A 142 11.87 4.94 13.69
C VAL A 142 10.80 5.89 14.24
N ARG A 143 10.27 5.66 15.44
CA ARG A 143 9.29 6.58 16.08
C ARG A 143 9.83 7.99 16.29
N ARG A 144 11.11 8.13 16.66
CA ARG A 144 11.76 9.45 16.80
C ARG A 144 11.88 10.20 15.46
N CYS A 145 11.97 9.48 14.35
CA CYS A 145 12.06 10.05 13.00
C CYS A 145 10.68 10.30 12.36
N GLN A 146 9.65 9.51 12.69
CA GLN A 146 8.30 9.62 12.12
C GLN A 146 7.55 10.90 12.53
N GLY A 147 8.01 11.63 13.55
CA GLY A 147 7.49 12.94 13.94
C GLY A 147 7.88 14.11 13.01
N ARG A 148 8.58 13.85 11.89
CA ARG A 148 8.96 14.87 10.92
C ARG A 148 8.51 14.41 9.53
N HIS A 149 7.52 15.08 8.95
CA HIS A 149 7.12 14.89 7.55
C HIS A 149 8.31 15.18 6.61
N ARG A 150 9.14 14.19 6.30
CA ARG A 150 10.21 14.32 5.29
C ARG A 150 9.99 13.33 4.15
N ARG A 151 9.98 13.91 2.94
CA ARG A 151 9.76 13.24 1.66
C ARG A 151 11.00 12.43 1.25
N ARG A 152 10.75 11.18 0.85
CA ARG A 152 11.49 10.23 -0.01
C ARG A 152 12.93 9.82 0.36
N ALA A 153 13.20 8.54 0.09
CA ALA A 153 14.48 8.12 -0.50
C ALA A 153 14.21 7.37 -1.81
N HIS A 154 14.37 8.06 -2.94
CA HIS A 154 14.80 7.44 -4.19
C HIS A 154 16.26 7.86 -4.40
N GLY A 155 17.17 6.91 -4.54
CA GLY A 155 18.58 7.15 -4.89
C GLY A 155 19.54 6.12 -4.26
N PRO A 156 20.59 5.67 -4.98
CA PRO A 156 21.50 4.63 -4.50
C PRO A 156 22.37 5.14 -3.34
N LYS A 157 22.72 4.24 -2.42
CA LYS A 157 23.43 4.56 -1.17
C LYS A 157 24.76 5.26 -1.43
N ARG A 158 24.83 6.56 -1.19
CA ARG A 158 26.09 7.28 -0.93
C ARG A 158 26.33 7.33 0.58
N SER A 159 27.53 6.94 0.96
CA SER A 159 28.06 6.96 2.33
C SER A 159 28.07 8.38 2.90
N GLY A 160 27.13 8.69 3.79
CA GLY A 160 27.12 9.91 4.57
C GLY A 160 26.55 9.60 5.95
N ARG A 161 27.25 10.03 7.01
CA ARG A 161 26.86 9.82 8.41
C ARG A 161 25.55 10.57 8.68
N GLY A 162 24.46 9.86 8.48
CA GLY A 162 23.08 10.24 8.69
C GLY A 162 22.28 8.95 8.77
N CYS A 163 21.13 8.98 9.43
CA CYS A 163 20.29 7.81 9.71
C CYS A 163 20.15 6.90 8.47
N GLY A 164 20.98 5.85 8.38
CA GLY A 164 21.27 5.24 7.09
C GLY A 164 22.38 4.20 7.15
N SER A 165 22.03 2.99 7.58
CA SER A 165 22.31 1.74 6.87
C SER A 165 22.02 0.56 7.78
N LEU A 166 20.94 -0.17 7.48
CA LEU A 166 20.77 -1.55 7.94
C LEU A 166 21.82 -2.40 7.23
N GLY A 167 22.97 -2.58 7.89
CA GLY A 167 24.00 -3.54 7.53
C GLY A 167 23.73 -4.86 8.23
N ARG A 168 23.87 -5.98 7.51
CA ARG A 168 23.80 -7.34 8.04
C ARG A 168 24.84 -7.47 9.17
N GLY A 169 24.38 -7.63 10.41
CA GLY A 169 25.26 -7.97 11.53
C GLY A 169 25.72 -9.41 11.38
N ALA A 170 27.03 -9.63 11.36
CA ALA A 170 27.65 -10.94 11.49
C ALA A 170 27.27 -11.58 12.84
N PRO A 171 27.19 -12.92 12.94
CA PRO A 171 26.87 -13.59 14.19
C PRO A 171 28.00 -13.40 15.22
N PRO A 172 27.69 -13.38 16.54
CA PRO A 172 28.70 -13.22 17.57
C PRO A 172 29.63 -14.45 17.62
N ASP A 173 30.93 -14.17 17.65
CA ASP A 173 32.01 -15.16 17.77
C ASP A 173 31.93 -15.88 19.11
N ARG A 174 31.77 -17.22 19.07
CA ARG A 174 31.94 -18.10 20.23
C ARG A 174 33.40 -18.55 20.25
N ARG A 175 34.22 -17.96 21.12
CA ARG A 175 35.44 -18.60 21.66
C ARG A 175 35.38 -18.51 23.18
N GLN A 176 34.92 -19.59 23.82
CA GLN A 176 35.73 -20.70 24.36
C GLN A 176 36.48 -20.29 25.64
N GLY A 177 35.98 -20.78 26.77
CA GLY A 177 36.76 -20.91 27.99
C GLY A 177 37.84 -21.96 27.84
N GLY A 178 38.92 -21.80 28.61
CA GLY A 178 40.01 -22.76 28.66
C GLY A 178 41.12 -22.27 29.59
N GLN A 179 41.00 -22.72 30.84
CA GLN A 179 42.02 -22.87 31.89
C GLN A 179 42.60 -21.61 32.54
#